data_AF-A0A1I1Z5D6-F1
#
_entry.id   AF-A0A1I1Z5D6-F1
#
_cell.length_a   1.000
_cell.length_b   1.000
_cell.length_c   1.000
_cell.angle_alpha   90.00
_cell.angle_beta   90.00
_cell.angle_gamma   90.00
#
_symmetry.space_group_name_H-M   'P 1'
#
loop_
_entity.id
_entity.type
_entity.pdbx_description
1 polymer ?
#
loop_
_entity_poly.entity_id
_entity_poly.type
_entity_poly.pdbx_seq_one_letter_code
_entity_poly.pdbx_strand_id
1 'polypeptide(L)' 'MSNKDINSLSHSKWRCHYHIVFAAKYRRQEIYGKIKIDIGTILRKLC' A
#
# COMPACT_ATOMS: atom_id res chain seq x y z
N MET A 1 -4.38 14.56 21.49
CA MET A 1 -4.17 13.88 20.19
C MET A 1 -2.79 13.23 20.18
N SER A 2 -2.72 11.91 20.03
CA SER A 2 -1.46 11.15 20.06
C SER A 2 -0.73 11.27 18.72
N ASN A 3 0.51 11.76 18.75
CA ASN A 3 1.38 12.01 17.59
C ASN A 3 2.04 10.71 17.05
N LYS A 4 1.26 9.65 16.83
CA LYS A 4 1.75 8.30 16.46
C LYS A 4 2.12 8.12 14.97
N ASP A 5 1.87 9.12 14.14
CA ASP A 5 2.00 9.00 12.67
C ASP A 5 3.32 9.55 12.11
N ILE A 6 4.24 10.01 12.96
CA ILE A 6 5.50 10.63 12.54
C ILE A 6 6.65 9.69 12.88
N ASN A 7 7.30 9.18 11.84
CA ASN A 7 8.51 8.37 11.98
C ASN A 7 9.72 9.30 12.15
N SER A 8 10.73 8.85 12.90
CA SER A 8 11.94 9.64 13.15
C SER A 8 13.21 8.79 13.12
N LEU A 9 14.25 9.32 12.49
CA LEU A 9 15.65 8.93 12.64
C LEU A 9 16.43 10.07 13.35
N SER A 10 17.72 9.84 13.63
CA SER A 10 18.57 10.78 14.39
C SER A 10 18.58 12.22 13.86
N HIS A 11 18.36 12.41 12.55
CA HIS A 11 18.39 13.74 11.91
C HIS A 11 17.21 14.00 10.97
N SER A 12 16.17 13.18 10.99
CA SER A 12 15.02 13.36 10.12
C SER A 12 13.74 12.88 10.76
N LYS A 13 12.64 13.61 10.52
CA LYS A 13 11.29 13.22 10.90
C LYS A 13 10.42 13.30 9.66
N TRP A 14 9.60 12.28 9.42
CA TRP A 14 8.74 12.25 8.24
C TRP A 14 7.41 11.58 8.51
N ARG A 15 6.44 11.92 7.66
CA ARG A 15 5.14 11.28 7.56
C ARG A 15 4.90 10.91 6.11
N CYS A 16 5.10 9.64 5.79
CA CYS A 16 5.05 9.14 4.41
C CYS A 16 3.76 8.35 4.16
N HIS A 17 2.61 9.03 4.23
CA HIS A 17 1.32 8.42 3.90
C HIS A 17 1.03 8.62 2.42
N TYR A 18 0.84 7.53 1.69
CA TYR A 18 0.57 7.57 0.25
C TYR A 18 -0.73 6.85 -0.08
N HIS A 19 -1.51 7.43 -0.99
CA HIS A 19 -2.65 6.76 -1.61
C HIS A 19 -2.20 6.18 -2.96
N ILE A 20 -1.90 4.88 -2.96
CA ILE A 20 -1.42 4.16 -4.14
C ILE A 20 -2.59 3.37 -4.75
N VAL A 21 -2.86 3.57 -6.04
CA VAL A 21 -3.95 2.91 -6.78
C VAL A 21 -3.39 2.16 -7.98
N PHE A 22 -3.86 0.94 -8.19
CA PHE A 22 -3.47 0.09 -9.31
C PHE A 22 -4.67 -0.21 -10.21
N ALA A 23 -4.43 -0.33 -11.51
CA ALA A 23 -5.45 -0.70 -12.50
C ALA A 23 -4.96 -1.85 -13.37
N ALA A 24 -5.86 -2.79 -13.70
CA ALA A 24 -5.58 -3.88 -14.62
C ALA A 24 -5.28 -3.34 -16.02
N LYS A 25 -4.37 -4.00 -16.75
CA LYS A 25 -4.23 -3.76 -18.19
C LYS A 25 -5.59 -4.02 -18.87
N TYR A 26 -6.03 -3.09 -19.71
CA TYR A 26 -7.38 -3.09 -20.33
C TYR A 26 -8.56 -3.03 -19.35
N ARG A 27 -8.35 -2.64 -18.08
CA ARG A 27 -9.38 -2.55 -17.04
C ARG A 27 -10.19 -3.84 -16.87
N ARG A 28 -9.57 -4.99 -17.08
CA ARG A 28 -10.20 -6.31 -16.85
C ARG A 28 -10.62 -6.44 -15.39
N GLN A 29 -11.81 -6.99 -15.17
CA GLN A 29 -12.36 -7.18 -13.82
C GLN A 29 -11.80 -8.43 -13.11
N GLU A 30 -10.91 -9.20 -13.76
CA GLU A 30 -10.28 -10.41 -13.21
C GLU A 30 -9.54 -10.16 -11.88
N ILE A 31 -8.99 -8.96 -11.70
CA ILE A 31 -8.31 -8.52 -10.46
C ILE A 31 -9.26 -8.56 -9.26
N TYR A 32 -10.56 -8.26 -9.45
CA TYR A 32 -11.53 -8.20 -8.35
C TYR A 32 -12.12 -9.56 -7.97
N GLY A 33 -11.95 -10.56 -8.84
CA GLY A 33 -12.42 -11.93 -8.60
C GLY A 33 -11.35 -12.77 -7.89
N LYS A 34 -10.89 -13.81 -8.57
CA LYS A 34 -9.98 -14.83 -8.00
C LYS A 34 -8.61 -14.27 -7.61
N ILE A 35 -8.11 -13.28 -8.36
CA ILE A 35 -6.73 -12.77 -8.24
C ILE A 35 -6.58 -11.77 -7.08
N LYS A 36 -7.69 -11.24 -6.54
CA LYS A 36 -7.70 -10.20 -5.51
C LYS A 36 -6.93 -10.59 -4.25
N ILE A 37 -7.12 -11.82 -3.79
CA ILE A 37 -6.55 -12.34 -2.54
C ILE A 37 -5.03 -12.51 -2.70
N ASP A 38 -4.59 -13.06 -3.82
CA ASP A 38 -3.18 -13.30 -4.11
C ASP A 38 -2.42 -12.00 -4.23
N ILE A 39 -2.96 -11.01 -4.96
CA ILE A 39 -2.36 -9.67 -5.06
C ILE A 39 -2.19 -9.04 -3.69
N GLY A 40 -3.22 -9.10 -2.83
CA GLY A 40 -3.14 -8.58 -1.47
C GLY A 40 -2.08 -9.28 -0.62
N THR A 41 -1.91 -10.59 -0.80
CA THR A 41 -0.89 -11.37 -0.08
C THR A 41 0.52 -11.03 -0.55
N ILE A 42 0.72 -10.91 -1.86
CA ILE A 42 2.01 -10.52 -2.46
C ILE A 42 2.41 -9.13 -1.99
N LEU A 43 1.51 -8.14 -2.03
CA LEU A 43 1.81 -6.76 -1.64
C LEU A 43 2.21 -6.64 -0.16
N ARG A 44 1.54 -7.37 0.74
CA ARG A 44 1.90 -7.40 2.18
C ARG A 44 3.16 -8.18 2.51
N LYS A 45 3.64 -9.02 1.59
CA LYS A 45 4.91 -9.73 1.76
C LYS A 45 6.10 -8.89 1.27
N LEU A 46 5.88 -8.05 0.27
CA LEU A 46 6.90 -7.19 -0.32
C LEU A 46 7.19 -5.92 0.52
N CYS A 47 6.27 -5.53 1.40
CA CYS A 47 6.40 -4.42 2.35
C CYS A 47 6.30 -4.96 3.77
#